data_AF-A0A953PWU0-F1
#
_entry.id   AF-A0A953PWU0-F1
#
_cell.length_a   1.000
_cell.length_b   1.000
_cell.length_c   1.000
_cell.angle_alpha   90.00
_cell.angle_beta   90.00
_cell.angle_gamma   90.00
#
_symmetry.space_group_name_H-M   'P 1'
#
loop_
_entity.id
_entity.type
_entity.pdbx_description
1 polymer ?
#
loop_
_entity_poly.entity_id
_entity_poly.type
_entity_poly.pdbx_seq_one_letter_code
_entity_poly.pdbx_strand_id
1 'polypeptide(L)'
;MRADKEIEAAWFRLLATPARAGEAEIEKIEEGYYAVVLADPRDGNQPGETNDIQSLGARIPHLERTRAVYLSSEASYELEGIAPVRQWAGASAQELERGTRHAVAVVDLEVFARLVIWRLQGAGWDVAPSGQDLRVSEGHFTERLNLLRLIVRMVFSRCGMVEAARAARRELAERFALDAMLFARFAERYERFGPSIVDHYFTAYPESACMAAGWDYWQVAGRTTAEAERIFEQAMKEFETFLSKPSDEWLPARPAPAREPDGLEN
;
A
#
# COMPACT_ATOMS: atom_id res chain seq x y z
N MET A 1 -3.60 10.10 8.85
CA MET A 1 -2.31 10.69 9.32
C MET A 1 -2.60 12.06 9.91
N ARG A 2 -1.73 12.60 10.77
CA ARG A 2 -1.90 13.95 11.32
C ARG A 2 -0.86 14.87 10.73
N ALA A 3 -1.27 16.07 10.29
CA ALA A 3 -0.36 17.09 9.79
C ALA A 3 0.65 17.48 10.87
N ASP A 4 1.88 17.71 10.45
CA ASP A 4 2.94 18.23 11.30
C ASP A 4 3.06 19.74 11.05
N LYS A 5 3.00 20.54 12.13
CA LYS A 5 3.03 22.00 12.02
C LYS A 5 4.35 22.51 11.46
N GLU A 6 5.46 21.82 11.70
CA GLU A 6 6.78 22.24 11.21
C GLU A 6 6.88 22.03 9.71
N ILE A 7 6.39 20.88 9.23
CA ILE A 7 6.36 20.53 7.81
C ILE A 7 5.37 21.40 7.05
N GLU A 8 4.20 21.65 7.63
CA GLU A 8 3.22 22.58 7.08
C GLU A 8 3.80 24.00 6.99
N ALA A 9 4.50 24.47 8.02
CA ALA A 9 5.17 25.76 8.00
C ALA A 9 6.29 25.83 6.95
N ALA A 10 7.05 24.75 6.74
CA ALA A 10 8.05 24.67 5.68
C ALA A 10 7.41 24.77 4.29
N TRP A 11 6.33 24.03 4.03
CA TRP A 11 5.56 24.17 2.80
C TRP A 11 5.03 25.59 2.60
N PHE A 12 4.48 26.21 3.64
CA PHE A 12 3.99 27.59 3.54
C PHE A 12 5.10 28.60 3.24
N ARG A 13 6.26 28.48 3.90
CA ARG A 13 7.41 29.34 3.60
C ARG A 13 7.85 29.18 2.15
N LEU A 14 8.02 27.95 1.70
CA LEU A 14 8.50 27.66 0.34
C LEU A 14 7.50 28.11 -0.74
N LEU A 15 6.21 27.94 -0.49
CA LEU A 15 5.13 28.41 -1.38
C LEU A 15 4.93 29.93 -1.32
N ALA A 16 5.34 30.61 -0.26
CA ALA A 16 5.30 32.07 -0.17
C ALA A 16 6.51 32.73 -0.84
N THR A 17 7.64 32.03 -0.97
CA THR A 17 8.85 32.57 -1.61
C THR A 17 8.57 32.89 -3.09
N PRO A 18 8.87 34.10 -3.59
CA PRO A 18 8.70 34.41 -5.00
C PRO A 18 9.61 33.51 -5.84
N ALA A 19 9.03 32.74 -6.75
CA ALA A 19 9.80 31.85 -7.61
C ALA A 19 10.56 32.68 -8.64
N ARG A 20 11.91 32.61 -8.63
CA ARG A 20 12.75 33.27 -9.63
C ARG A 20 12.89 32.36 -10.84
N ALA A 21 12.66 32.90 -12.03
CA ALA A 21 12.72 32.15 -13.28
C ALA A 21 14.04 31.39 -13.42
N GLY A 22 13.97 30.07 -13.61
CA GLY A 22 15.13 29.18 -13.74
C GLY A 22 15.83 28.80 -12.43
N GLU A 23 15.32 29.24 -11.27
CA GLU A 23 15.84 28.84 -9.96
C GLU A 23 14.88 27.86 -9.27
N ALA A 24 15.46 26.87 -8.60
CA ALA A 24 14.75 25.93 -7.73
C ALA A 24 14.95 26.33 -6.27
N GLU A 25 13.86 26.57 -5.55
CA GLU A 25 13.90 26.71 -4.10
C GLU A 25 13.74 25.33 -3.47
N ILE A 26 14.69 24.94 -2.60
CA ILE A 26 14.71 23.62 -1.97
C ILE A 26 14.82 23.81 -0.47
N GLU A 27 13.89 23.20 0.26
CA GLU A 27 13.94 23.11 1.72
C GLU A 27 14.02 21.63 2.12
N LYS A 28 15.04 21.30 2.92
CA LYS A 28 15.12 19.99 3.56
C LYS A 28 14.11 19.96 4.70
N ILE A 29 13.09 19.12 4.58
CA ILE A 29 12.06 18.94 5.61
C ILE A 29 12.60 18.06 6.73
N GLU A 30 13.16 16.92 6.36
CA GLU A 30 13.86 15.99 7.25
C GLU A 30 14.85 15.15 6.43
N GLU A 31 15.57 14.23 7.08
CA GLU A 31 16.50 13.34 6.36
C GLU A 31 15.75 12.51 5.32
N GLY A 32 16.15 12.63 4.05
CA GLY A 32 15.50 11.94 2.94
C GLY A 32 14.17 12.53 2.48
N TYR A 33 13.71 13.69 2.97
CA TYR A 33 12.52 14.37 2.47
C TYR A 33 12.79 15.85 2.23
N TYR A 34 12.62 16.27 0.97
CA TYR A 34 12.83 17.63 0.49
C TYR A 34 11.55 18.17 -0.13
N ALA A 35 11.22 19.41 0.18
CA ALA A 35 10.22 20.18 -0.53
C ALA A 35 10.93 21.06 -1.55
N VAL A 36 10.43 21.08 -2.78
CA VAL A 36 11.02 21.83 -3.89
C VAL A 36 9.93 22.65 -4.56
N VAL A 37 10.23 23.92 -4.84
CA VAL A 37 9.41 24.79 -5.69
C VAL A 37 10.25 25.22 -6.88
N LEU A 38 9.69 25.03 -8.08
CA LEU A 38 10.27 25.45 -9.34
C LEU A 38 9.41 26.57 -9.93
N ALA A 39 10.07 27.65 -10.37
CA ALA A 39 9.45 28.65 -11.23
C ALA A 39 9.28 28.08 -12.65
N ASP A 40 8.25 28.53 -13.37
CA ASP A 40 8.07 28.22 -14.79
C ASP A 40 9.33 28.63 -15.60
N PRO A 41 9.90 27.75 -16.45
CA PRO A 41 10.85 28.20 -17.47
C PRO A 41 10.19 29.28 -18.35
N ARG A 42 10.88 30.41 -18.53
CA ARG A 42 10.36 31.59 -19.26
C ARG A 42 9.97 31.34 -20.72
N ASP A 43 10.29 30.18 -21.27
CA ASP A 43 9.99 29.78 -22.63
C ASP A 43 9.06 28.59 -22.56
N GLY A 44 7.87 28.69 -23.18
CA GLY A 44 6.72 27.77 -23.11
C GLY A 44 6.93 26.31 -23.55
N ASN A 45 8.13 25.77 -23.36
CA ASN A 45 8.33 24.35 -23.09
C ASN A 45 7.63 24.02 -21.77
N GLN A 46 6.57 23.23 -21.85
CA GLN A 46 6.09 22.50 -20.69
C GLN A 46 7.29 21.82 -20.02
N PRO A 47 7.46 21.97 -18.70
CA PRO A 47 8.52 21.26 -18.02
C PRO A 47 8.33 19.77 -18.30
N GLY A 48 9.30 19.19 -19.01
CA GLY A 48 9.42 17.75 -19.12
C GLY A 48 9.67 17.27 -17.71
N GLU A 49 8.64 16.72 -17.06
CA GLU A 49 8.56 16.40 -15.62
C GLU A 49 9.84 15.75 -15.06
N THR A 50 10.59 15.02 -15.89
CA THR A 50 11.81 14.29 -15.54
C THR A 50 13.11 15.10 -15.59
N ASN A 51 13.25 16.12 -16.45
CA ASN A 51 14.54 16.81 -16.65
C ASN A 51 14.84 17.82 -15.54
N ASP A 52 13.82 18.46 -14.97
CA ASP A 52 14.02 19.52 -13.98
C ASP A 52 14.47 18.97 -12.63
N ILE A 53 13.98 17.78 -12.24
CA ILE A 53 14.38 17.13 -10.99
C ILE A 53 15.82 16.61 -11.08
N GLN A 54 16.23 16.05 -12.23
CA GLN A 54 17.60 15.57 -12.44
C GLN A 54 18.65 16.68 -12.25
N SER A 55 18.30 17.93 -12.61
CA SER A 55 19.17 19.09 -12.39
C SER A 55 19.45 19.38 -10.90
N LEU A 56 18.64 18.83 -9.98
CA LEU A 56 18.76 19.01 -8.54
C LEU A 56 19.76 18.03 -7.90
N GLY A 57 20.37 17.13 -8.67
CA GLY A 57 21.24 16.06 -8.15
C GLY A 57 22.43 16.54 -7.31
N ALA A 58 22.93 17.77 -7.54
CA ALA A 58 23.99 18.36 -6.71
C ALA A 58 23.49 18.84 -5.33
N ARG A 59 22.18 19.04 -5.16
CA ARG A 59 21.55 19.62 -3.95
C ARG A 59 20.74 18.59 -3.16
N ILE A 60 20.26 17.53 -3.82
CA ILE A 60 19.52 16.43 -3.20
C ILE A 60 20.38 15.17 -3.30
N PRO A 61 20.91 14.66 -2.17
CA PRO A 61 21.68 13.42 -2.15
C PRO A 61 20.86 12.24 -2.69
N HIS A 62 21.55 11.33 -3.40
CA HIS A 62 21.01 10.05 -3.86
C HIS A 62 19.72 10.17 -4.69
N LEU A 63 19.64 11.20 -5.53
CA LEU A 63 18.45 11.51 -6.31
C LEU A 63 17.93 10.31 -7.12
N GLU A 64 18.82 9.42 -7.59
CA GLU A 64 18.51 8.21 -8.34
C GLU A 64 17.57 7.22 -7.62
N ARG A 65 17.56 7.22 -6.27
CA ARG A 65 16.67 6.37 -5.46
C ARG A 65 15.50 7.12 -4.86
N THR A 66 15.32 8.40 -5.20
CA THR A 66 14.20 9.20 -4.71
C THR A 66 12.93 9.00 -5.53
N ARG A 67 11.80 9.44 -4.97
CA ARG A 67 10.50 9.52 -5.63
C ARG A 67 9.94 10.93 -5.51
N ALA A 68 9.39 11.41 -6.62
CA ALA A 68 8.80 12.72 -6.74
C ALA A 68 7.28 12.63 -6.57
N VAL A 69 6.70 13.49 -5.73
CA VAL A 69 5.24 13.66 -5.62
C VAL A 69 4.92 15.12 -5.92
N TYR A 70 4.22 15.34 -7.03
CA TYR A 70 3.82 16.68 -7.47
C TYR A 70 2.52 17.06 -6.77
N LEU A 71 2.47 18.28 -6.24
CA LEU A 71 1.27 18.75 -5.55
C LEU A 71 0.12 19.00 -6.55
N SER A 72 0.44 19.26 -7.82
CA SER A 72 -0.55 19.43 -8.89
C SER A 72 -1.26 18.14 -9.31
N SER A 73 -0.70 16.96 -8.99
CA SER A 73 -1.29 15.65 -9.34
C SER A 73 -2.16 15.05 -8.24
N GLU A 74 -2.58 15.84 -7.24
CA GLU A 74 -3.43 15.38 -6.12
C GLU A 74 -4.64 14.56 -6.58
N ALA A 75 -5.36 15.04 -7.60
CA ALA A 75 -6.56 14.40 -8.12
C ALA A 75 -6.31 12.99 -8.69
N SER A 76 -5.08 12.70 -9.12
CA SER A 76 -4.71 11.40 -9.69
C SER A 76 -4.53 10.29 -8.65
N TYR A 77 -4.47 10.62 -7.36
CA TYR A 77 -4.15 9.67 -6.30
C TYR A 77 -5.36 9.17 -5.50
N GLU A 78 -6.57 9.70 -5.77
CA GLU A 78 -7.83 9.27 -5.13
C GLU A 78 -7.72 9.13 -3.60
N LEU A 79 -7.17 10.16 -2.95
CA LEU A 79 -6.87 10.14 -1.53
C LEU A 79 -8.10 10.49 -0.69
N GLU A 80 -8.58 9.54 0.09
CA GLU A 80 -9.67 9.76 1.05
C GLU A 80 -9.16 10.33 2.38
N GLY A 81 -9.95 11.22 2.99
CA GLY A 81 -9.69 11.75 4.34
C GLY A 81 -8.49 12.69 4.45
N ILE A 82 -7.94 13.17 3.32
CA ILE A 82 -6.86 14.15 3.26
C ILE A 82 -7.42 15.48 2.75
N ALA A 83 -7.09 16.58 3.44
CA ALA A 83 -7.54 17.90 3.03
C ALA A 83 -6.87 18.32 1.71
N PRO A 84 -7.64 18.70 0.67
CA PRO A 84 -7.13 19.11 -0.62
C PRO A 84 -6.06 20.20 -0.56
N VAL A 85 -5.11 20.20 -1.50
CA VAL A 85 -4.07 21.24 -1.66
C VAL A 85 -4.68 22.65 -1.64
N ARG A 86 -5.81 22.83 -2.31
CA ARG A 86 -6.58 24.09 -2.34
C ARG A 86 -6.91 24.66 -0.96
N GLN A 87 -7.15 23.79 0.02
CA GLN A 87 -7.59 24.21 1.35
C GLN A 87 -6.46 24.78 2.21
N TRP A 88 -5.21 24.45 1.89
CA TRP A 88 -4.06 24.86 2.71
C TRP A 88 -3.04 25.70 1.93
N ALA A 89 -2.81 25.46 0.65
CA ALA A 89 -1.80 26.19 -0.13
C ALA A 89 -2.19 27.64 -0.47
N GLY A 90 -3.38 28.12 -0.07
CA GLY A 90 -3.79 29.51 -0.19
C GLY A 90 -3.75 30.03 -1.63
N ALA A 91 -3.16 31.22 -1.84
CA ALA A 91 -3.02 31.82 -3.17
C ALA A 91 -2.18 30.96 -4.13
N SER A 92 -1.18 30.26 -3.61
CA SER A 92 -0.30 29.39 -4.40
C SER A 92 -1.04 28.20 -5.00
N ALA A 93 -2.18 27.78 -4.44
CA ALA A 93 -2.99 26.71 -5.02
C ALA A 93 -3.43 27.02 -6.46
N GLN A 94 -3.82 28.27 -6.74
CA GLN A 94 -4.22 28.68 -8.10
C GLN A 94 -3.02 28.66 -9.06
N GLU A 95 -1.83 29.00 -8.58
CA GLU A 95 -0.59 28.98 -9.38
C GLU A 95 -0.18 27.54 -9.71
N LEU A 96 -0.32 26.62 -8.75
CA LEU A 96 -0.06 25.19 -8.93
C LEU A 96 -1.02 24.56 -9.96
N GLU A 97 -2.29 24.91 -9.90
CA GLU A 97 -3.31 24.41 -10.83
C GLU A 97 -3.16 24.94 -12.25
N ARG A 98 -2.75 26.21 -12.37
CA ARG A 98 -2.47 26.83 -13.67
C ARG A 98 -1.14 26.36 -14.26
N GLY A 99 -0.34 25.61 -13.50
CA GLY A 99 0.99 25.18 -13.90
C GLY A 99 2.01 26.32 -13.98
N THR A 100 1.71 27.50 -13.44
CA THR A 100 2.67 28.63 -13.41
C THR A 100 3.66 28.51 -12.25
N ARG A 101 3.43 27.53 -11.38
CA ARG A 101 4.28 27.16 -10.26
C ARG A 101 4.29 25.65 -10.13
N HIS A 102 5.44 25.05 -9.94
CA HIS A 102 5.55 23.62 -9.69
C HIS A 102 6.06 23.41 -8.27
N ALA A 103 5.35 22.61 -7.49
CA ALA A 103 5.77 22.18 -6.17
C ALA A 103 5.85 20.66 -6.15
N VAL A 104 6.99 20.15 -5.69
CA VAL A 104 7.29 18.72 -5.68
C VAL A 104 7.95 18.32 -4.36
N ALA A 105 7.46 17.24 -3.77
CA ALA A 105 8.13 16.55 -2.70
C ALA A 105 9.10 15.51 -3.29
N VAL A 106 10.35 15.53 -2.87
CA VAL A 106 11.35 14.52 -3.24
C VAL A 106 11.68 13.70 -2.00
N VAL A 107 11.37 12.40 -2.07
CA VAL A 107 11.49 11.48 -0.93
C VAL A 107 12.43 10.32 -1.28
N ASP A 108 13.48 10.14 -0.49
CA ASP A 108 14.41 9.02 -0.55
C ASP A 108 13.69 7.74 -0.10
N LEU A 109 13.50 6.81 -1.05
CA LEU A 109 12.75 5.59 -0.81
C LEU A 109 13.47 4.66 0.18
N GLU A 110 14.81 4.65 0.18
CA GLU A 110 15.59 3.77 1.05
C GLU A 110 15.56 4.26 2.50
N VAL A 111 15.72 5.57 2.71
CA VAL A 111 15.58 6.18 4.05
C VAL A 111 14.18 5.94 4.60
N PHE A 112 13.15 6.17 3.78
CA PHE A 112 11.77 5.94 4.17
C PHE A 112 11.47 4.46 4.47
N ALA A 113 11.89 3.55 3.58
CA ALA A 113 11.69 2.12 3.76
C ALA A 113 12.37 1.61 5.03
N ARG A 114 13.61 2.03 5.32
CA ARG A 114 14.31 1.67 6.56
C ARG A 114 13.56 2.10 7.80
N LEU A 115 13.01 3.31 7.81
CA LEU A 115 12.23 3.81 8.95
C LEU A 115 10.95 2.99 9.15
N VAL A 116 10.23 2.70 8.07
CA VAL A 116 9.01 1.87 8.09
C VAL A 116 9.35 0.46 8.58
N ILE A 117 10.35 -0.20 7.99
CA ILE A 117 10.81 -1.54 8.37
C ILE A 117 11.16 -1.57 9.86
N TRP A 118 12.02 -0.66 10.32
CA TRP A 118 12.43 -0.58 11.73
C TRP A 118 11.22 -0.44 12.66
N ARG A 119 10.24 0.39 12.27
CA ARG A 119 9.04 0.62 13.07
C ARG A 119 8.14 -0.61 13.16
N LEU A 120 8.00 -1.35 12.06
CA LEU A 120 7.18 -2.57 11.97
C LEU A 120 7.86 -3.74 12.69
N GLN A 121 9.17 -3.93 12.51
CA GLN A 121 9.96 -4.91 13.26
C GLN A 121 9.96 -4.61 14.76
N GLY A 122 10.00 -3.34 15.16
CA GLY A 122 9.84 -2.94 16.55
C GLY A 122 8.47 -3.26 17.16
N ALA A 123 7.47 -3.63 16.34
CA ALA A 123 6.19 -4.16 16.79
C ALA A 123 6.16 -5.70 16.88
N GLY A 124 7.25 -6.38 16.51
CA GLY A 124 7.35 -7.84 16.52
C GLY A 124 6.94 -8.52 15.21
N TRP A 125 6.75 -7.77 14.12
CA TRP A 125 6.35 -8.32 12.83
C TRP A 125 7.55 -8.64 11.94
N ASP A 126 7.41 -9.70 11.16
CA ASP A 126 8.38 -10.03 10.12
C ASP A 126 8.15 -9.15 8.90
N VAL A 127 9.22 -8.55 8.38
CA VAL A 127 9.14 -7.61 7.26
C VAL A 127 10.18 -7.99 6.20
N ALA A 128 9.71 -8.20 4.98
CA ALA A 128 10.55 -8.51 3.83
C ALA A 128 10.25 -7.58 2.65
N PRO A 129 11.26 -7.09 1.92
CA PRO A 129 11.05 -6.40 0.66
C PRO A 129 10.35 -7.32 -0.36
N SER A 130 9.39 -6.76 -1.10
CA SER A 130 8.64 -7.48 -2.15
C SER A 130 8.40 -6.54 -3.34
N GLY A 131 9.38 -6.43 -4.23
CA GLY A 131 9.32 -5.48 -5.35
C GLY A 131 9.33 -4.04 -4.85
N GLN A 132 8.26 -3.28 -5.11
CA GLN A 132 8.08 -1.90 -4.63
C GLN A 132 7.32 -1.81 -3.29
N ASP A 133 6.90 -2.95 -2.76
CA ASP A 133 6.12 -3.06 -1.53
C ASP A 133 6.95 -3.72 -0.41
N LEU A 134 6.43 -3.66 0.81
CA LEU A 134 6.88 -4.49 1.92
C LEU A 134 5.85 -5.60 2.18
N ARG A 135 6.30 -6.84 2.26
CA ARG A 135 5.53 -7.95 2.81
C ARG A 135 5.70 -7.94 4.32
N VAL A 136 4.60 -7.85 5.06
CA VAL A 136 4.58 -7.81 6.52
C VAL A 136 3.79 -9.00 7.02
N SER A 137 4.32 -9.74 8.00
CA SER A 137 3.68 -10.93 8.53
C SER A 137 3.60 -10.88 10.06
N GLU A 138 2.43 -11.27 10.59
CA GLU A 138 2.16 -11.49 12.01
C GLU A 138 1.70 -12.95 12.20
N GLY A 139 2.64 -13.82 12.58
CA GLY A 139 2.38 -15.26 12.63
C GLY A 139 2.03 -15.81 11.26
N HIS A 140 0.78 -16.25 11.10
CA HIS A 140 0.27 -16.81 9.83
C HIS A 140 -0.34 -15.76 8.90
N PHE A 141 -0.66 -14.56 9.39
CA PHE A 141 -1.26 -13.51 8.58
C PHE A 141 -0.19 -12.74 7.84
N THR A 142 -0.44 -12.44 6.57
CA THR A 142 0.46 -11.64 5.73
C THR A 142 -0.30 -10.52 5.02
N GLU A 143 0.33 -9.34 4.98
CA GLU A 143 -0.18 -8.13 4.34
C GLU A 143 0.89 -7.49 3.44
N ARG A 144 0.45 -6.67 2.47
CA ARG A 144 1.34 -5.87 1.62
C ARG A 144 1.19 -4.39 1.93
N LEU A 145 2.32 -3.74 2.22
CA LEU A 145 2.39 -2.30 2.43
C LEU A 145 3.06 -1.63 1.22
N ASN A 146 2.27 -0.85 0.47
CA ASN A 146 2.76 -0.08 -0.66
C ASN A 146 3.43 1.22 -0.20
N LEU A 147 4.76 1.27 -0.35
CA LEU A 147 5.57 2.40 0.10
C LEU A 147 5.27 3.68 -0.68
N LEU A 148 5.01 3.60 -1.99
CA LEU A 148 4.72 4.77 -2.83
C LEU A 148 3.40 5.42 -2.42
N ARG A 149 2.35 4.62 -2.21
CA ARG A 149 1.06 5.10 -1.71
C ARG A 149 1.21 5.75 -0.33
N LEU A 150 2.08 5.19 0.53
CA LEU A 150 2.34 5.75 1.85
C LEU A 150 3.08 7.10 1.76
N ILE A 151 4.08 7.24 0.87
CA ILE A 151 4.77 8.51 0.59
C ILE A 151 3.79 9.56 0.10
N VAL A 152 2.92 9.22 -0.87
CA VAL A 152 1.90 10.12 -1.40
C VAL A 152 0.99 10.61 -0.26
N ARG A 153 0.44 9.69 0.55
CA ARG A 153 -0.41 10.05 1.70
C ARG A 153 0.31 10.93 2.71
N MET A 154 1.60 10.66 2.97
CA MET A 154 2.44 11.44 3.87
C MET A 154 2.58 12.89 3.37
N VAL A 155 2.94 13.06 2.10
CA VAL A 155 3.14 14.38 1.48
C VAL A 155 1.86 15.21 1.50
N PHE A 156 0.73 14.67 1.02
CA PHE A 156 -0.54 15.42 1.00
C PHE A 156 -1.12 15.64 2.42
N SER A 157 -0.81 14.75 3.37
CA SER A 157 -1.13 14.98 4.79
C SER A 157 -0.20 15.99 5.47
N ARG A 158 0.86 16.47 4.80
CA ARG A 158 1.91 17.33 5.38
C ARG A 158 2.47 16.77 6.68
N CYS A 159 2.73 15.47 6.72
CA CYS A 159 3.31 14.82 7.90
C CYS A 159 4.70 14.28 7.59
N GLY A 160 5.44 13.97 8.66
CA GLY A 160 6.80 13.43 8.54
C GLY A 160 6.80 11.92 8.37
N MET A 161 7.94 11.39 7.97
CA MET A 161 8.18 9.96 7.75
C MET A 161 7.84 9.14 9.00
N VAL A 162 8.14 9.67 10.20
CA VAL A 162 7.85 9.00 11.47
C VAL A 162 6.34 8.83 11.69
N GLU A 163 5.55 9.86 11.43
CA GLU A 163 4.09 9.76 11.56
C GLU A 163 3.47 8.89 10.47
N ALA A 164 4.03 8.92 9.26
CA ALA A 164 3.62 8.03 8.18
C ALA A 164 3.88 6.56 8.52
N ALA A 165 5.08 6.23 9.03
CA ALA A 165 5.40 4.88 9.52
C ALA A 165 4.52 4.46 10.70
N ARG A 166 4.20 5.40 11.62
CA ARG A 166 3.27 5.14 12.73
C ARG A 166 1.86 4.86 12.23
N ALA A 167 1.37 5.59 11.24
CA ALA A 167 0.08 5.36 10.63
C ALA A 167 0.02 4.01 9.91
N ALA A 168 1.04 3.67 9.11
CA ALA A 168 1.14 2.36 8.47
C ALA A 168 1.07 1.21 9.49
N ARG A 169 1.80 1.33 10.60
CA ARG A 169 1.73 0.34 11.68
C ARG A 169 0.34 0.23 12.29
N ARG A 170 -0.36 1.34 12.54
CA ARG A 170 -1.74 1.30 13.08
C ARG A 170 -2.69 0.60 12.11
N GLU A 171 -2.62 0.96 10.82
CA GLU A 171 -3.47 0.37 9.78
C GLU A 171 -3.21 -1.14 9.62
N LEU A 172 -1.96 -1.58 9.65
CA LEU A 172 -1.62 -3.00 9.62
C LEU A 172 -2.11 -3.75 10.87
N ALA A 173 -1.98 -3.15 12.07
CA ALA A 173 -2.48 -3.76 13.30
C ALA A 173 -4.00 -3.93 13.27
N GLU A 174 -4.72 -2.94 12.74
CA GLU A 174 -6.18 -3.02 12.55
C GLU A 174 -6.56 -4.13 11.56
N ARG A 175 -5.79 -4.30 10.48
CA ARG A 175 -6.00 -5.39 9.50
C ARG A 175 -5.73 -6.76 10.10
N PHE A 176 -4.59 -6.97 10.74
CA PHE A 176 -4.29 -8.26 11.36
C PHE A 176 -5.28 -8.62 12.46
N ALA A 177 -5.76 -7.64 13.23
CA ALA A 177 -6.82 -7.86 14.22
C ALA A 177 -8.15 -8.29 13.57
N LEU A 178 -8.51 -7.68 12.43
CA LEU A 178 -9.67 -8.08 11.64
C LEU A 178 -9.51 -9.50 11.10
N ASP A 179 -8.37 -9.83 10.49
CA ASP A 179 -8.09 -11.16 9.94
C ASP A 179 -8.13 -12.23 11.04
N ALA A 180 -7.52 -11.96 12.20
CA ALA A 180 -7.56 -12.85 13.35
C ALA A 180 -8.98 -13.09 13.86
N MET A 181 -9.80 -12.04 13.93
CA MET A 181 -11.22 -12.16 14.30
C MET A 181 -12.00 -13.01 13.29
N LEU A 182 -11.81 -12.77 11.99
CA LEU A 182 -12.48 -13.55 10.94
C LEU A 182 -12.02 -15.01 10.97
N PHE A 183 -10.73 -15.26 11.16
CA PHE A 183 -10.20 -16.63 11.27
C PHE A 183 -10.75 -17.36 12.49
N ALA A 184 -10.85 -16.71 13.65
CA ALA A 184 -11.42 -17.34 14.84
C ALA A 184 -12.87 -17.83 14.60
N ARG A 185 -13.67 -17.02 13.90
CA ARG A 185 -15.06 -17.36 13.53
C ARG A 185 -15.12 -18.45 12.47
N PHE A 186 -14.20 -18.42 11.51
CA PHE A 186 -14.05 -19.50 10.52
C PHE A 186 -13.69 -20.81 11.22
N ALA A 187 -12.73 -20.77 12.15
CA ALA A 187 -12.25 -21.95 12.86
C ALA A 187 -13.33 -22.56 13.76
N GLU A 188 -14.12 -21.74 14.46
CA GLU A 188 -15.28 -22.21 15.22
C GLU A 188 -16.33 -22.87 14.32
N ARG A 189 -16.65 -22.25 13.16
CA ARG A 189 -17.67 -22.76 12.23
C ARG A 189 -17.26 -24.08 11.58
N TYR A 190 -15.98 -24.31 11.35
CA TYR A 190 -15.45 -25.44 10.61
C TYR A 190 -14.47 -26.31 11.42
N GLU A 191 -14.57 -26.32 12.74
CA GLU A 191 -13.66 -27.03 13.66
C GLU A 191 -13.43 -28.49 13.24
N ARG A 192 -14.50 -29.19 12.86
CA ARG A 192 -14.46 -30.60 12.41
C ARG A 192 -13.57 -30.85 11.18
N PHE A 193 -13.26 -29.81 10.42
CA PHE A 193 -12.46 -29.89 9.21
C PHE A 193 -11.01 -29.43 9.40
N GLY A 194 -10.53 -29.31 10.65
CA GLY A 194 -9.13 -28.94 10.92
C GLY A 194 -8.73 -27.60 10.28
N PRO A 195 -9.37 -26.49 10.67
CA PRO A 195 -9.17 -25.20 10.03
C PRO A 195 -7.72 -24.71 10.17
N SER A 196 -7.17 -24.16 9.10
CA SER A 196 -5.80 -23.63 9.08
C SER A 196 -5.67 -22.39 8.19
N ILE A 197 -4.52 -21.72 8.26
CA ILE A 197 -4.19 -20.60 7.36
C ILE A 197 -3.05 -21.06 6.46
N VAL A 198 -3.26 -20.97 5.14
CA VAL A 198 -2.23 -21.24 4.13
C VAL A 198 -2.15 -20.03 3.21
N ASP A 199 -1.02 -19.32 3.28
CA ASP A 199 -0.83 -18.04 2.57
C ASP A 199 -1.99 -17.06 2.89
N HIS A 200 -2.76 -16.63 1.89
CA HIS A 200 -3.90 -15.72 2.05
C HIS A 200 -5.26 -16.45 2.13
N TYR A 201 -5.26 -17.75 2.45
CA TYR A 201 -6.48 -18.55 2.53
C TYR A 201 -6.77 -19.06 3.94
N PHE A 202 -8.03 -18.93 4.36
CA PHE A 202 -8.59 -19.75 5.43
C PHE A 202 -9.01 -21.08 4.83
N THR A 203 -8.44 -22.16 5.36
CA THR A 203 -8.54 -23.49 4.76
C THR A 203 -9.25 -24.44 5.69
N ALA A 204 -10.07 -25.32 5.12
CA ALA A 204 -10.69 -26.45 5.79
C ALA A 204 -10.34 -27.72 5.01
N TYR A 205 -10.01 -28.79 5.72
CA TYR A 205 -9.72 -30.12 5.20
C TYR A 205 -10.91 -31.06 5.45
N PRO A 206 -11.76 -31.30 4.44
CA PRO A 206 -12.82 -32.30 4.55
C PRO A 206 -12.21 -33.67 4.83
N GLU A 207 -12.81 -34.42 5.76
CA GLU A 207 -12.34 -35.77 6.09
C GLU A 207 -12.19 -36.59 4.79
N SER A 208 -11.01 -37.20 4.60
CA SER A 208 -10.61 -37.98 3.40
C SER A 208 -10.11 -37.21 2.16
N ALA A 209 -10.15 -35.88 2.15
CA ALA A 209 -9.69 -35.09 1.00
C ALA A 209 -8.17 -34.85 1.02
N CYS A 210 -7.53 -35.02 -0.15
CA CYS A 210 -6.11 -34.65 -0.35
C CYS A 210 -5.93 -33.13 -0.61
N MET A 211 -7.04 -32.40 -0.80
CA MET A 211 -7.05 -30.96 -1.08
C MET A 211 -7.90 -30.22 -0.06
N ALA A 212 -7.39 -29.08 0.41
CA ALA A 212 -8.15 -28.17 1.26
C ALA A 212 -9.10 -27.31 0.42
N ALA A 213 -10.30 -27.07 0.95
CA ALA A 213 -11.14 -25.97 0.50
C ALA A 213 -10.61 -24.67 1.12
N GLY A 214 -10.48 -23.61 0.33
CA GLY A 214 -9.91 -22.34 0.79
C GLY A 214 -10.83 -21.16 0.49
N TRP A 215 -10.97 -20.26 1.46
CA TRP A 215 -11.51 -18.92 1.23
C TRP A 215 -10.39 -17.89 1.33
N ASP A 216 -10.23 -17.11 0.26
CA ASP A 216 -9.27 -16.01 0.18
C ASP A 216 -9.71 -14.86 1.10
N TYR A 217 -9.03 -14.68 2.23
CA TYR A 217 -9.36 -13.62 3.17
C TYR A 217 -8.84 -12.24 2.72
N TRP A 218 -7.97 -12.15 1.72
CA TRP A 218 -7.59 -10.86 1.12
C TRP A 218 -8.72 -10.20 0.33
N GLN A 219 -9.83 -10.90 0.07
CA GLN A 219 -11.04 -10.28 -0.48
C GLN A 219 -11.58 -9.14 0.40
N VAL A 220 -11.27 -9.15 1.70
CA VAL A 220 -11.65 -8.08 2.63
C VAL A 220 -10.56 -7.02 2.83
N ALA A 221 -9.41 -7.14 2.18
CA ALA A 221 -8.32 -6.19 2.31
C ALA A 221 -8.75 -4.77 1.87
N GLY A 222 -8.45 -3.78 2.72
CA GLY A 222 -8.83 -2.38 2.47
C GLY A 222 -10.32 -2.05 2.62
N ARG A 223 -11.15 -3.00 3.07
CA ARG A 223 -12.57 -2.78 3.38
C ARG A 223 -12.74 -2.27 4.81
N THR A 224 -13.86 -1.58 5.06
CA THR A 224 -14.28 -1.29 6.44
C THR A 224 -14.65 -2.58 7.17
N THR A 225 -14.61 -2.59 8.50
CA THR A 225 -15.01 -3.75 9.31
C THR A 225 -16.41 -4.26 8.93
N ALA A 226 -17.38 -3.35 8.77
CA ALA A 226 -18.75 -3.73 8.40
C ALA A 226 -18.88 -4.29 6.98
N GLU A 227 -18.04 -3.84 6.04
CA GLU A 227 -17.97 -4.45 4.70
C GLU A 227 -17.31 -5.82 4.73
N ALA A 228 -16.19 -5.94 5.45
CA ALA A 228 -15.47 -7.19 5.63
C ALA A 228 -16.36 -8.27 6.26
N GLU A 229 -17.13 -7.93 7.29
CA GLU A 229 -18.09 -8.83 7.93
C GLU A 229 -19.19 -9.30 6.96
N ARG A 230 -19.72 -8.40 6.12
CA ARG A 230 -20.73 -8.78 5.11
C ARG A 230 -20.17 -9.71 4.05
N ILE A 231 -18.96 -9.42 3.55
CA ILE A 231 -18.27 -10.27 2.58
C ILE A 231 -17.99 -11.64 3.21
N PHE A 232 -17.49 -11.67 4.44
CA PHE A 232 -17.24 -12.89 5.18
C PHE A 232 -18.51 -13.73 5.33
N GLU A 233 -19.61 -13.17 5.84
CA GLU A 233 -20.84 -13.94 6.04
C GLU A 233 -21.42 -14.49 4.73
N GLN A 234 -21.32 -13.72 3.64
CA GLN A 234 -21.74 -14.20 2.33
C GLN A 234 -20.85 -15.37 1.89
N ALA A 235 -19.53 -15.20 1.99
CA ALA A 235 -18.56 -16.23 1.62
C ALA A 235 -18.72 -17.50 2.46
N MET A 236 -19.00 -17.40 3.76
CA MET A 236 -19.18 -18.57 4.61
C MET A 236 -20.43 -19.37 4.25
N LYS A 237 -21.52 -18.74 3.81
CA LYS A 237 -22.71 -19.46 3.31
C LYS A 237 -22.39 -20.22 2.02
N GLU A 238 -21.62 -19.61 1.14
CA GLU A 238 -21.16 -20.24 -0.10
C GLU A 238 -20.20 -21.40 0.21
N PHE A 239 -19.27 -21.18 1.15
CA PHE A 239 -18.30 -22.17 1.60
C PHE A 239 -18.98 -23.38 2.27
N GLU A 240 -20.00 -23.14 3.10
CA GLU A 240 -20.80 -24.21 3.70
C GLU A 240 -21.58 -25.01 2.65
N THR A 241 -22.16 -24.31 1.65
CA THR A 241 -22.83 -24.96 0.52
C THR A 241 -21.86 -25.76 -0.34
N PHE A 242 -20.62 -25.30 -0.47
CA PHE A 242 -19.56 -26.03 -1.16
C PHE A 242 -19.15 -27.29 -0.39
N LEU A 243 -18.92 -27.17 0.92
CA LEU A 243 -18.51 -28.27 1.79
C LEU A 243 -19.59 -29.33 2.02
N SER A 244 -20.87 -29.01 1.77
CA SER A 244 -21.96 -29.99 1.85
C SER A 244 -22.00 -30.94 0.63
N LYS A 245 -21.27 -30.62 -0.44
CA LYS A 245 -21.16 -31.49 -1.62
C LYS A 245 -20.16 -32.64 -1.37
N PRO A 246 -20.45 -33.84 -1.88
CA PRO A 246 -19.51 -34.96 -1.88
C PRO A 246 -18.13 -34.57 -2.46
N SER A 247 -17.04 -35.10 -1.88
CA SER A 247 -15.66 -34.75 -2.25
C SER A 247 -15.31 -35.02 -3.72
N ASP A 248 -15.96 -36.03 -4.29
CA ASP A 248 -15.86 -36.45 -5.69
C ASP A 248 -16.49 -35.46 -6.68
N GLU A 249 -17.34 -34.54 -6.23
CA GLU A 249 -17.94 -33.52 -7.10
C GLU A 249 -17.05 -32.29 -7.33
N TRP A 250 -16.09 -32.02 -6.44
CA TRP A 250 -15.22 -30.84 -6.51
C TRP A 250 -13.73 -31.14 -6.65
N LEU A 251 -13.30 -32.38 -6.39
CA LEU A 251 -11.94 -32.80 -6.75
C LEU A 251 -11.84 -32.98 -8.27
N PRO A 252 -10.78 -32.49 -8.92
CA PRO A 252 -10.54 -32.79 -10.32
C PRO A 252 -10.55 -34.32 -10.51
N ALA A 253 -11.32 -34.80 -11.49
CA ALA A 253 -11.49 -36.22 -11.74
C ALA A 253 -10.12 -36.92 -11.75
N ARG A 254 -9.98 -37.99 -10.95
CA ARG A 254 -8.78 -38.84 -11.04
C ARG A 254 -8.59 -39.21 -12.52
N PRO A 255 -7.41 -39.00 -13.12
CA PRO A 255 -7.16 -39.50 -14.45
C PRO A 255 -7.49 -41.00 -14.44
N ALA A 256 -8.35 -41.42 -15.38
CA ALA A 256 -8.68 -42.82 -15.51
C ALA A 256 -7.38 -43.63 -15.59
N PRO A 257 -7.26 -44.78 -14.91
CA PRO A 257 -6.08 -45.61 -15.03
C PRO A 257 -5.86 -45.86 -16.52
N ALA A 258 -4.63 -45.62 -17.00
CA ALA A 258 -4.26 -45.93 -18.36
C ALA A 258 -4.68 -47.39 -18.60
N ARG A 259 -5.52 -47.63 -19.62
CA ARG A 259 -5.82 -49.00 -20.05
C ARG A 259 -4.48 -49.68 -20.27
N GLU A 260 -4.20 -50.71 -19.48
CA GLU A 260 -3.12 -51.63 -19.82
C GLU A 260 -3.41 -52.09 -21.26
N PRO A 261 -2.43 -52.04 -22.16
CA PRO A 261 -2.62 -52.58 -23.49
C PRO A 261 -2.96 -54.06 -23.31
N ASP A 262 -4.16 -54.45 -23.75
CA ASP A 262 -4.60 -55.84 -23.78
C ASP A 262 -3.45 -56.68 -24.34
N GLY A 263 -3.09 -57.70 -23.55
CA GLY A 263 -2.01 -58.61 -23.88
C GLY A 263 -2.11 -59.07 -25.33
N LEU A 264 -1.01 -58.88 -26.05
CA LEU A 264 -0.74 -59.64 -27.26
C LEU A 264 -0.65 -61.11 -26.84
N GLU A 265 -1.75 -61.84 -27.02
CA GLU A 265 -1.72 -63.29 -27.14
C GLU A 265 -0.90 -63.66 -28.38
N ASN A 266 -0.11 -64.73 -28.23
CA ASN A 266 0.92 -65.23 -29.15
C ASN A 266 0.47 -65.48 -30.59
#